data_AF-A0A1I7Y8M8-F1
#
_entry.id   AF-A0A1I7Y8M8-F1
#
_cell.length_a   1.000
_cell.length_b   1.000
_cell.length_c   1.000
_cell.angle_alpha   90.00
_cell.angle_beta   90.00
_cell.angle_gamma   90.00
#
_symmetry.space_group_name_H-M   'P 1'
#
loop_
_entity.id
_entity.type
_entity.pdbx_description
1 polymer ?
#
loop_
_entity_poly.entity_id
_entity_poly.type
_entity_poly.pdbx_seq_one_letter_code
_entity_poly.pdbx_strand_id
1 'polypeptide(L)'
;MCCDKTAPFSGVHCHLTEDGQDIESSAKFYHNFSRNWQSLDDGRKLLPVQNKHNFVILDLKKNAIFKIDRTFLPPDHKAVGYFFSMDTYAELAELVKTKNDQFKICDYVPDNQHNYLLKEEVCRETNMTVTHEFPRIKFCDNPYYSAVLQYGNHEYEPEMEWMLQVKIERSPDPYYVLGQDVAPLHQVAINCREDSIDMYIPGRHELYQYSIFLPNELTYD
;
A
#
# COMPACT_ATOMS: atom_id res chain seq x y z
N MET A 1 2.60 -21.32 24.70
CA MET A 1 3.92 -20.88 25.22
C MET A 1 4.61 -20.13 24.09
N CYS A 2 4.49 -18.81 24.07
CA CYS A 2 5.28 -17.95 23.17
C CYS A 2 6.66 -17.78 23.81
N CYS A 3 7.73 -17.72 23.00
CA CYS A 3 9.15 -17.76 23.40
C CYS A 3 9.71 -19.18 23.63
N ASP A 4 9.70 -20.01 22.58
CA ASP A 4 10.66 -21.09 22.51
C ASP A 4 12.04 -20.47 22.22
N LYS A 5 12.91 -20.46 23.24
CA LYS A 5 14.25 -19.85 23.21
C LYS A 5 15.23 -20.61 22.31
N THR A 6 14.78 -21.66 21.63
CA THR A 6 15.64 -22.61 20.93
C THR A 6 15.80 -22.34 19.43
N ALA A 7 15.05 -21.39 18.86
CA ALA A 7 15.15 -21.05 17.44
C ALA A 7 15.38 -19.55 17.21
N PRO A 8 16.55 -19.12 16.72
CA PRO A 8 16.63 -17.84 16.01
C PRO A 8 15.90 -18.01 14.67
N PHE A 9 15.40 -16.92 14.10
CA PHE A 9 14.71 -16.85 12.78
C PHE A 9 13.20 -17.10 12.78
N SER A 10 12.45 -16.12 13.26
CA SER A 10 11.47 -15.38 12.44
C SER A 10 10.87 -14.29 13.32
N GLY A 11 10.74 -13.08 12.79
CA GLY A 11 10.30 -11.91 13.53
C GLY A 11 8.95 -12.13 14.21
N VAL A 12 8.97 -12.34 15.52
CA VAL A 12 7.79 -12.29 16.39
C VAL A 12 8.15 -11.33 17.51
N HIS A 13 7.76 -10.07 17.35
CA HIS A 13 7.87 -9.08 18.41
C HIS A 13 6.75 -9.33 19.43
N CYS A 14 7.10 -9.99 20.54
CA CYS A 14 6.26 -10.02 21.73
C CYS A 14 6.30 -8.63 22.38
N HIS A 15 5.14 -8.03 22.62
CA HIS A 15 5.04 -6.86 23.51
C HIS A 15 4.68 -7.37 24.90
N LEU A 16 5.58 -7.13 25.85
CA LEU A 16 5.29 -7.24 27.28
C LEU A 16 4.81 -5.85 27.74
N THR A 17 3.66 -5.77 28.40
CA THR A 17 3.30 -4.57 29.17
C THR A 17 4.06 -4.55 30.50
N GLU A 18 4.16 -3.38 31.14
CA GLU A 18 4.86 -3.21 32.43
C GLU A 18 4.36 -4.16 33.53
N ASP A 19 3.12 -4.67 33.40
CA ASP A 19 2.48 -5.57 34.36
C ASP A 19 2.77 -7.07 34.09
N GLY A 20 3.61 -7.40 33.10
CA GLY A 20 3.99 -8.78 32.80
C GLY A 20 2.88 -9.66 32.23
N GLN A 21 1.76 -9.06 31.79
CA GLN A 21 0.72 -9.78 31.06
C GLN A 21 1.10 -9.92 29.59
N ASP A 22 1.15 -11.15 29.11
CA ASP A 22 1.27 -11.46 27.69
C ASP A 22 -0.02 -11.02 26.97
N ILE A 23 0.06 -9.94 26.21
CA ILE A 23 -0.99 -9.62 25.24
C ILE A 23 -0.63 -10.36 23.96
N GLU A 24 -1.41 -11.40 23.61
CA GLU A 24 -1.29 -12.02 22.30
C GLU A 24 -1.61 -10.98 21.22
N SER A 25 -0.59 -10.59 20.45
CA SER A 25 -0.78 -9.73 19.30
C SER A 25 -1.74 -10.41 18.34
N SER A 26 -2.83 -9.71 17.99
CA SER A 26 -3.82 -10.14 16.99
C SER A 26 -3.19 -10.41 15.62
N ALA A 27 -1.98 -9.89 15.40
CA ALA A 27 -1.09 -10.16 14.29
C ALA A 27 -0.64 -11.65 14.18
N LYS A 28 -0.77 -12.44 15.26
CA LYS A 28 -0.42 -13.87 15.32
C LYS A 28 -1.34 -14.75 14.47
N PHE A 29 -2.56 -14.31 14.17
CA PHE A 29 -3.58 -15.13 13.50
C PHE A 29 -3.57 -15.04 11.97
N TYR A 30 -2.77 -14.15 11.38
CA TYR A 30 -2.85 -13.83 9.95
C TYR A 30 -1.47 -13.86 9.30
N HIS A 31 -1.02 -15.07 8.93
CA HIS A 31 0.23 -15.29 8.20
C HIS A 31 0.14 -14.74 6.77
N ASN A 32 0.38 -13.43 6.61
CA ASN A 32 1.15 -12.75 5.56
C ASN A 32 0.93 -11.24 5.75
N PHE A 33 1.81 -10.61 6.54
CA PHE A 33 1.86 -9.15 6.58
C PHE A 33 2.09 -8.64 5.17
N SER A 34 1.23 -7.72 4.72
CA SER A 34 1.49 -7.09 3.45
C SER A 34 2.81 -6.33 3.54
N ARG A 35 3.49 -6.16 2.41
CA ARG A 35 4.68 -5.31 2.34
C ARG A 35 4.35 -3.82 2.46
N ASN A 36 3.07 -3.49 2.65
CA ASN A 36 2.54 -2.16 2.76
C ASN A 36 2.16 -1.95 4.22
N TRP A 37 2.79 -0.97 4.86
CA TRP A 37 2.37 -0.45 6.15
C TRP A 37 2.42 1.06 6.04
N GLN A 38 1.54 1.75 6.75
CA GLN A 38 1.46 3.21 6.74
C GLN A 38 1.47 3.72 8.17
N SER A 39 2.21 4.80 8.39
CA SER A 39 2.10 5.61 9.60
C SER A 39 1.38 6.89 9.21
N LEU A 40 0.33 7.22 9.95
CA LEU A 40 -0.42 8.45 9.79
C LEU A 40 0.13 9.53 10.72
N ASP A 41 -0.22 10.78 10.44
CA ASP A 41 0.24 11.94 11.20
C ASP A 41 -0.26 11.94 12.65
N ASP A 42 -1.40 11.31 12.93
CA ASP A 42 -1.94 11.11 14.28
C ASP A 42 -1.22 10.02 15.11
N GLY A 43 -0.13 9.47 14.55
CA GLY A 43 0.69 8.42 15.14
C GLY A 43 0.07 7.02 15.06
N ARG A 44 -1.08 6.83 14.38
CA ARG A 44 -1.58 5.49 14.08
C ARG A 44 -0.65 4.79 13.10
N LYS A 45 -0.53 3.49 13.32
CA LYS A 45 0.19 2.58 12.43
C LYS A 45 -0.82 1.56 11.92
N LEU A 46 -1.13 1.68 10.63
CA LEU A 46 -2.12 0.86 9.96
C LEU A 46 -1.39 -0.18 9.11
N LEU A 47 -1.78 -1.43 9.31
CA LEU A 47 -1.19 -2.57 8.62
C LEU A 47 -2.27 -3.32 7.85
N PRO A 48 -2.32 -3.18 6.52
CA PRO A 48 -3.04 -4.10 5.67
C PRO A 48 -2.45 -5.51 5.82
N VAL A 49 -3.29 -6.46 6.19
CA VAL A 49 -2.93 -7.86 6.34
C VAL A 49 -3.72 -8.67 5.32
N GLN A 50 -3.01 -9.48 4.53
CA GLN A 50 -3.61 -10.29 3.49
C GLN A 50 -3.86 -11.71 4.02
N ASN A 51 -5.08 -12.21 3.83
CA ASN A 51 -5.37 -13.64 3.90
C ASN A 51 -5.57 -14.20 2.47
N LYS A 52 -5.79 -15.51 2.33
CA LYS A 52 -5.90 -16.18 1.02
C LYS A 52 -6.94 -15.57 0.06
N HIS A 53 -7.89 -14.79 0.57
CA HIS A 53 -9.01 -14.26 -0.21
C HIS A 53 -9.22 -12.76 -0.08
N ASN A 54 -8.83 -12.13 1.04
CA ASN A 54 -9.21 -10.77 1.41
C ASN A 54 -8.09 -10.05 2.19
N PHE A 55 -8.24 -8.74 2.32
CA PHE A 55 -7.44 -7.93 3.23
C PHE A 55 -8.27 -7.46 4.43
N VAL A 56 -7.58 -7.29 5.55
CA VAL A 56 -8.09 -6.61 6.76
C VAL A 56 -7.10 -5.54 7.17
N ILE A 57 -7.57 -4.52 7.87
CA ILE A 57 -6.72 -3.45 8.37
C ILE A 57 -6.53 -3.64 9.87
N LEU A 58 -5.29 -3.79 10.30
CA LEU A 58 -4.93 -3.83 11.71
C LEU A 58 -4.51 -2.41 12.17
N ASP A 59 -5.28 -1.82 13.07
CA ASP A 59 -4.91 -0.59 13.79
C ASP A 59 -4.12 -0.98 15.04
N LEU A 60 -2.80 -0.79 14.98
CA LEU A 60 -1.89 -1.18 16.06
C LEU A 60 -2.03 -0.28 17.30
N LYS A 61 -2.52 0.95 17.15
CA LYS A 61 -2.71 1.89 18.27
C LYS A 61 -3.96 1.55 19.06
N LYS A 62 -5.04 1.16 18.37
CA LYS A 62 -6.29 0.73 19.00
C LYS A 62 -6.36 -0.76 19.32
N ASN A 63 -5.39 -1.55 18.82
CA ASN A 63 -5.43 -3.00 18.85
C ASN A 63 -6.76 -3.54 18.27
N ALA A 64 -7.20 -2.98 17.14
CA ALA A 64 -8.48 -3.28 16.51
C ALA A 64 -8.28 -3.77 15.08
N ILE A 65 -9.15 -4.67 14.63
CA ILE A 65 -9.18 -5.17 13.25
C ILE A 65 -10.40 -4.59 12.57
N PHE A 66 -10.17 -3.94 11.43
CA PHE A 66 -11.21 -3.46 10.54
C PHE A 66 -11.32 -4.37 9.32
N LYS A 67 -12.54 -4.80 9.00
CA LYS A 67 -12.84 -5.54 7.77
C LYS A 67 -13.11 -4.58 6.63
N ILE A 68 -12.91 -5.02 5.40
CA ILE A 68 -13.31 -4.25 4.21
C ILE A 68 -14.52 -4.95 3.60
N ASP A 69 -15.66 -4.26 3.55
CA ASP A 69 -16.88 -4.79 2.95
C ASP A 69 -16.82 -4.63 1.43
N ARG A 70 -16.67 -5.75 0.74
CA ARG A 70 -16.57 -5.82 -0.72
C ARG A 70 -17.82 -6.39 -1.38
N THR A 71 -18.94 -6.45 -0.68
CA THR A 71 -20.17 -7.09 -1.18
C THR A 71 -20.64 -6.48 -2.50
N PHE A 72 -20.38 -5.19 -2.71
CA PHE A 72 -20.75 -4.45 -3.92
C PHE A 72 -19.67 -4.41 -5.00
N LEU A 73 -18.48 -4.98 -4.76
CA LEU A 73 -17.44 -5.01 -5.78
C LEU A 73 -17.71 -6.09 -6.83
N PRO A 74 -17.47 -5.78 -8.12
CA PRO A 74 -17.57 -6.80 -9.16
C PRO A 74 -16.59 -7.97 -8.91
N PRO A 75 -16.98 -9.23 -9.20
CA PRO A 75 -16.15 -10.41 -8.89
C PRO A 75 -14.78 -10.46 -9.59
N ASP A 76 -14.60 -9.69 -10.66
CA ASP A 76 -13.37 -9.61 -11.42
C ASP A 76 -12.38 -8.56 -10.89
N HIS A 77 -12.78 -7.79 -9.87
CA HIS A 77 -11.93 -6.82 -9.20
C HIS A 77 -11.07 -7.52 -8.14
N LYS A 78 -9.75 -7.48 -8.33
CA LYS A 78 -8.77 -8.07 -7.42
C LYS A 78 -7.95 -6.98 -6.75
N ALA A 79 -8.05 -6.88 -5.43
CA ALA A 79 -7.29 -5.89 -4.69
C ALA A 79 -5.78 -6.17 -4.72
N VAL A 80 -5.00 -5.12 -4.97
CA VAL A 80 -3.54 -5.16 -5.13
C VAL A 80 -2.79 -4.12 -4.29
N GLY A 81 -3.49 -3.13 -3.73
CA GLY A 81 -2.89 -2.10 -2.89
C GLY A 81 -3.91 -1.39 -2.00
N TYR A 82 -3.43 -0.75 -0.93
CA TYR A 82 -4.24 0.08 -0.02
C TYR A 82 -3.50 1.35 0.30
N PHE A 83 -4.24 2.43 0.47
CA PHE A 83 -3.73 3.71 0.91
C PHE A 83 -4.72 4.39 1.84
N PHE A 84 -4.21 5.02 2.89
CA PHE A 84 -4.97 5.90 3.77
C PHE A 84 -4.52 7.32 3.50
N SER A 85 -5.47 8.26 3.38
CA SER A 85 -5.09 9.67 3.31
C SER A 85 -4.27 10.02 4.57
N MET A 86 -3.09 10.61 4.38
CA MET A 86 -2.10 10.83 5.45
C MET A 86 -2.70 11.60 6.65
N ASP A 87 -3.70 12.43 6.38
CA ASP A 87 -4.38 13.28 7.37
C ASP A 87 -5.33 12.49 8.29
N THR A 88 -6.00 11.43 7.80
CA THR A 88 -6.99 10.70 8.60
C THR A 88 -7.14 9.23 8.23
N TYR A 89 -7.39 8.38 9.23
CA TYR A 89 -7.81 6.98 9.02
C TYR A 89 -9.27 6.86 8.49
N ALA A 90 -9.92 7.99 8.22
CA ALA A 90 -11.34 8.06 7.89
C ALA A 90 -11.64 7.64 6.46
N GLU A 91 -10.65 7.64 5.58
CA GLU A 91 -10.80 7.21 4.20
C GLU A 91 -9.70 6.20 3.84
N LEU A 92 -10.13 5.06 3.31
CA LEU A 92 -9.28 4.00 2.81
C LEU A 92 -9.51 3.88 1.30
N ALA A 93 -8.46 4.10 0.53
CA ALA A 93 -8.43 3.82 -0.90
C ALA A 93 -7.90 2.41 -1.15
N GLU A 94 -8.64 1.60 -1.90
CA GLU A 94 -8.21 0.29 -2.38
C GLU A 94 -7.90 0.35 -3.87
N LEU A 95 -6.68 -0.03 -4.25
CA LEU A 95 -6.32 -0.24 -5.65
C LEU A 95 -6.75 -1.64 -6.07
N VAL A 96 -7.57 -1.73 -7.11
CA VAL A 96 -8.03 -3.00 -7.69
C VAL A 96 -7.56 -3.16 -9.12
N LYS A 97 -7.12 -4.37 -9.44
CA LYS A 97 -6.85 -4.83 -10.81
C LYS A 97 -8.13 -5.46 -11.38
N THR A 98 -8.53 -5.02 -12.56
CA THR A 98 -9.65 -5.62 -13.32
C THR A 98 -9.17 -6.73 -14.25
N LYS A 99 -10.11 -7.48 -14.84
CA LYS A 99 -9.80 -8.51 -15.85
C LYS A 99 -9.16 -7.95 -17.13
N ASN A 100 -9.41 -6.67 -17.44
CA ASN A 100 -8.90 -6.01 -18.63
C ASN A 100 -7.54 -5.32 -18.39
N ASP A 101 -6.82 -5.73 -17.33
CA ASP A 101 -5.52 -5.17 -16.97
C ASP A 101 -5.54 -3.65 -16.75
N GLN A 102 -6.66 -3.13 -16.23
CA GLN A 102 -6.81 -1.74 -15.81
C GLN A 102 -6.84 -1.65 -14.28
N PHE A 103 -6.31 -0.54 -13.76
CA PHE A 103 -6.45 -0.18 -12.36
C PHE A 103 -7.69 0.68 -12.12
N LYS A 104 -8.41 0.40 -11.03
CA LYS A 104 -9.45 1.27 -10.46
C LYS A 104 -9.20 1.52 -8.98
N ILE A 105 -9.78 2.58 -8.45
CA ILE A 105 -9.68 2.93 -7.02
C ILE A 105 -11.06 2.89 -6.39
N CYS A 106 -11.20 2.11 -5.34
CA CYS A 106 -12.44 1.98 -4.58
C CYS A 106 -12.23 2.66 -3.22
N ASP A 107 -13.04 3.68 -2.93
CA ASP A 107 -12.91 4.48 -1.71
C ASP A 107 -13.85 3.96 -0.62
N TYR A 108 -13.36 3.87 0.61
CA TYR A 108 -14.09 3.32 1.75
C TYR A 108 -14.05 4.25 2.96
N VAL A 109 -15.12 4.20 3.75
CA VAL A 109 -15.24 4.92 5.04
C VAL A 109 -15.53 3.94 6.18
N PRO A 110 -14.96 4.13 7.39
CA PRO A 110 -15.19 3.23 8.51
C PRO A 110 -16.58 3.46 9.12
N ASP A 111 -17.24 2.37 9.49
CA ASP A 111 -18.45 2.36 10.30
C ASP A 111 -18.13 2.22 11.81
N ASN A 112 -19.18 2.22 12.64
CA ASN A 112 -19.07 2.04 14.08
C ASN A 112 -18.88 0.57 14.50
N GLN A 113 -18.90 -0.37 13.56
CA GLN A 113 -18.77 -1.81 13.76
C GLN A 113 -17.42 -2.37 13.25
N HIS A 114 -16.43 -1.50 13.03
CA HIS A 114 -15.11 -1.83 12.49
C HIS A 114 -15.16 -2.46 11.09
N ASN A 115 -16.01 -1.95 10.21
CA ASN A 115 -15.99 -2.25 8.79
C ASN A 115 -15.71 -0.97 8.00
N TYR A 116 -14.90 -1.10 6.95
CA TYR A 116 -14.77 -0.13 5.88
C TYR A 116 -15.84 -0.43 4.85
N LEU A 117 -16.80 0.49 4.71
CA LEU A 117 -17.91 0.42 3.77
C LEU A 117 -17.57 1.24 2.53
N LEU A 118 -17.92 0.71 1.37
CA LEU A 118 -17.67 1.37 0.10
C LEU A 118 -18.44 2.71 0.05
N LYS A 119 -17.73 3.81 -0.21
CA LYS A 119 -18.25 5.19 -0.20
C LYS A 119 -19.21 5.44 -1.37
N GLU A 120 -18.88 4.93 -2.54
CA GLU A 120 -19.64 5.05 -3.78
C GLU A 120 -19.88 3.67 -4.39
N GLU A 121 -21.04 3.43 -5.03
CA GLU A 121 -21.35 2.11 -5.61
C GLU A 121 -20.38 1.67 -6.73
N VAL A 122 -19.56 2.60 -7.25
CA VAL A 122 -18.64 2.37 -8.37
C VAL A 122 -17.24 2.88 -8.01
N CYS A 123 -16.21 2.10 -8.35
CA CYS A 123 -14.81 2.51 -8.20
C CYS A 123 -14.39 3.50 -9.30
N ARG A 124 -13.56 4.48 -8.93
CA ARG A 124 -13.03 5.52 -9.83
C ARG A 124 -12.08 4.93 -10.87
N GLU A 125 -12.21 5.38 -12.11
CA GLU A 125 -11.31 5.03 -13.21
C GLU A 125 -9.98 5.76 -13.08
N THR A 126 -8.87 5.05 -13.32
CA THR A 126 -7.54 5.66 -13.26
C THR A 126 -6.87 5.88 -14.61
N ASN A 127 -7.34 5.19 -15.66
CA ASN A 127 -6.65 5.03 -16.94
C ASN A 127 -5.22 4.46 -16.85
N MET A 128 -4.78 4.02 -15.66
CA MET A 128 -3.50 3.33 -15.47
C MET A 128 -3.66 1.83 -15.78
N THR A 129 -2.62 1.23 -16.35
CA THR A 129 -2.65 -0.16 -16.83
C THR A 129 -1.66 -1.04 -16.08
N VAL A 130 -1.97 -2.33 -16.02
CA VAL A 130 -1.13 -3.32 -15.37
C VAL A 130 -0.03 -3.75 -16.32
N THR A 131 1.22 -3.71 -15.84
CA THR A 131 2.38 -4.21 -16.58
C THR A 131 2.82 -5.52 -15.95
N HIS A 132 2.52 -6.64 -16.63
CA HIS A 132 2.73 -7.98 -16.08
C HIS A 132 4.19 -8.34 -15.82
N GLU A 133 5.14 -7.64 -16.46
CA GLU A 133 6.58 -7.74 -16.19
C GLU A 133 6.93 -7.30 -14.76
N PHE A 134 6.05 -6.51 -14.12
CA PHE A 134 6.26 -5.93 -12.80
C PHE A 134 5.23 -6.46 -11.79
N PRO A 135 5.49 -7.60 -11.13
CA PRO A 135 4.50 -8.29 -10.30
C PRO A 135 4.24 -7.61 -8.95
N ARG A 136 5.07 -6.65 -8.53
CA ARG A 136 4.95 -6.00 -7.21
C ARG A 136 4.41 -4.59 -7.39
N ILE A 137 3.52 -4.18 -6.49
CA ILE A 137 2.82 -2.90 -6.57
C ILE A 137 2.97 -2.12 -5.27
N LYS A 138 3.22 -0.82 -5.40
CA LYS A 138 2.96 0.20 -4.36
C LYS A 138 1.96 1.21 -4.91
N PHE A 139 1.16 1.77 -4.03
CA PHE A 139 0.03 2.61 -4.38
C PHE A 139 -0.06 3.80 -3.43
N CYS A 140 -0.36 4.97 -3.99
CA CYS A 140 -0.74 6.17 -3.28
C CYS A 140 -1.95 6.82 -3.91
N ASP A 141 -2.77 7.46 -3.09
CA ASP A 141 -3.93 8.21 -3.52
C ASP A 141 -4.20 9.37 -2.57
N ASN A 142 -4.28 10.57 -3.12
CA ASN A 142 -4.66 11.75 -2.38
C ASN A 142 -5.52 12.66 -3.28
N PRO A 143 -6.05 13.78 -2.75
CA PRO A 143 -6.92 14.66 -3.53
C PRO A 143 -6.29 15.28 -4.80
N TYR A 144 -4.96 15.25 -4.92
CA TYR A 144 -4.24 15.86 -6.04
C TYR A 144 -3.85 14.83 -7.11
N TYR A 145 -3.54 13.60 -6.70
CA TYR A 145 -3.13 12.54 -7.62
C TYR A 145 -3.32 11.13 -7.05
N SER A 146 -3.36 10.17 -7.98
CA SER A 146 -3.20 8.75 -7.72
C SER A 146 -1.92 8.25 -8.39
N ALA A 147 -1.14 7.42 -7.69
CA ALA A 147 0.12 6.88 -8.23
C ALA A 147 0.25 5.38 -8.00
N VAL A 148 0.66 4.66 -9.04
CA VAL A 148 0.90 3.22 -9.01
C VAL A 148 2.34 2.95 -9.44
N LEU A 149 3.15 2.48 -8.50
CA LEU A 149 4.48 1.99 -8.76
C LEU A 149 4.41 0.47 -8.96
N GLN A 150 4.73 0.02 -10.16
CA GLN A 150 4.92 -1.40 -10.47
C GLN A 150 6.42 -1.67 -10.55
N TYR A 151 6.90 -2.73 -9.91
CA TYR A 151 8.32 -3.10 -9.94
C TYR A 151 8.52 -4.62 -9.91
N GLY A 152 9.66 -5.05 -10.43
CA GLY A 152 9.99 -6.46 -10.60
C GLY A 152 11.44 -6.64 -11.01
N ASN A 153 11.86 -7.90 -11.11
CA ASN A 153 13.09 -8.27 -11.75
C ASN A 153 12.78 -9.30 -12.83
N HIS A 154 13.60 -9.32 -13.87
CA HIS A 154 13.65 -10.48 -14.73
C HIS A 154 14.19 -11.67 -13.92
N GLU A 155 13.62 -12.84 -14.17
CA GLU A 155 14.09 -14.10 -13.60
C GLU A 155 15.60 -14.15 -13.89
N TYR A 156 16.45 -14.23 -12.86
CA TYR A 156 17.92 -14.26 -12.92
C TYR A 156 18.72 -12.94 -12.99
N GLU A 157 18.07 -11.77 -12.98
CA GLU A 157 18.79 -10.48 -12.97
C GLU A 157 18.80 -9.82 -11.57
N PRO A 158 19.97 -9.29 -11.10
CA PRO A 158 20.04 -8.50 -9.87
C PRO A 158 19.42 -7.11 -10.02
N GLU A 159 19.22 -6.65 -11.25
CA GLU A 159 18.52 -5.42 -11.57
C GLU A 159 17.02 -5.55 -11.30
N MET A 160 16.47 -4.50 -10.69
CA MET A 160 15.05 -4.30 -10.51
C MET A 160 14.64 -3.18 -11.46
N GLU A 161 13.68 -3.48 -12.32
CA GLU A 161 13.00 -2.49 -13.13
C GLU A 161 11.75 -2.01 -12.41
N TRP A 162 11.43 -0.74 -12.61
CA TRP A 162 10.25 -0.13 -12.04
C TRP A 162 9.62 0.87 -13.00
N MET A 163 8.30 0.96 -12.89
CA MET A 163 7.48 1.91 -13.62
C MET A 163 6.52 2.60 -12.65
N LEU A 164 6.59 3.91 -12.59
CA LEU A 164 5.62 4.74 -11.90
C LEU A 164 4.61 5.29 -12.91
N GLN A 165 3.34 5.04 -12.65
CA GLN A 165 2.22 5.71 -13.30
C GLN A 165 1.63 6.73 -12.34
N VAL A 166 1.39 7.95 -12.81
CA VAL A 166 0.79 9.03 -12.01
C VAL A 166 -0.39 9.62 -12.76
N LYS A 167 -1.57 9.55 -12.15
CA LYS A 167 -2.81 10.16 -12.62
C LYS A 167 -3.08 11.42 -11.81
N ILE A 168 -3.11 12.57 -12.47
CA ILE A 168 -3.52 13.85 -11.87
C ILE A 168 -5.00 14.08 -12.20
N GLU A 169 -5.79 14.56 -11.24
CA GLU A 169 -7.24 14.79 -11.36
C GLU A 169 -7.62 15.52 -12.67
N ARG A 170 -6.86 16.56 -13.03
CA ARG A 170 -7.13 17.43 -14.19
C ARG A 170 -6.61 16.92 -15.54
N SER A 171 -5.78 15.88 -15.55
CA SER A 171 -5.24 15.30 -16.79
C SER A 171 -6.04 14.05 -17.16
N PRO A 172 -6.55 13.88 -18.39
CA PRO A 172 -7.26 12.65 -18.78
C PRO A 172 -6.33 11.42 -18.79
N ASP A 173 -5.06 11.62 -19.13
CA ASP A 173 -4.07 10.54 -19.28
C ASP A 173 -3.07 10.54 -18.11
N PRO A 174 -2.63 9.34 -17.66
CA PRO A 174 -1.56 9.23 -16.68
C PRO A 174 -0.19 9.56 -17.28
N TYR A 175 0.70 10.06 -16.45
CA TYR A 175 2.12 10.23 -16.72
C TYR A 175 2.89 8.96 -16.37
N TYR A 176 3.98 8.70 -17.07
CA TYR A 176 4.79 7.49 -16.91
C TYR A 176 6.25 7.86 -16.67
N VAL A 177 6.87 7.23 -15.67
CA VAL A 177 8.30 7.30 -15.40
C VAL A 177 8.83 5.87 -15.27
N LEU A 178 9.94 5.58 -15.95
CA LEU A 178 10.60 4.28 -15.95
C LEU A 178 12.00 4.42 -15.35
N GLY A 179 12.44 3.38 -14.64
CA GLY A 179 13.80 3.30 -14.12
C GLY A 179 14.25 1.87 -13.86
N GLN A 180 15.55 1.72 -13.64
CA GLN A 180 16.21 0.43 -13.40
C GLN A 180 17.35 0.63 -12.40
N ASP A 181 17.39 -0.22 -11.37
CA ASP A 181 18.34 -0.11 -10.25
C ASP A 181 18.84 -1.47 -9.78
N VAL A 182 20.05 -1.54 -9.24
CA VAL A 182 20.58 -2.78 -8.65
C VAL A 182 20.02 -2.98 -7.23
N ALA A 183 18.84 -3.59 -7.14
CA ALA A 183 18.08 -3.71 -5.89
C ALA A 183 17.83 -5.19 -5.50
N PRO A 184 18.81 -5.88 -4.90
CA PRO A 184 18.74 -7.33 -4.64
C PRO A 184 17.68 -7.73 -3.61
N LEU A 185 17.23 -6.77 -2.78
CA LEU A 185 16.20 -7.02 -1.78
C LEU A 185 14.80 -6.92 -2.37
N HIS A 186 14.66 -6.32 -3.56
CA HIS A 186 13.38 -6.08 -4.23
C HIS A 186 12.36 -5.40 -3.31
N GLN A 187 12.85 -4.44 -2.52
CA GLN A 187 12.05 -3.65 -1.61
C GLN A 187 11.99 -2.24 -2.16
N VAL A 188 10.83 -1.64 -2.08
CA VAL A 188 10.66 -0.21 -2.34
C VAL A 188 9.82 0.36 -1.23
N ALA A 189 10.21 1.50 -0.68
CA ALA A 189 9.35 2.33 0.12
C ALA A 189 8.94 3.55 -0.71
N ILE A 190 7.66 3.94 -0.61
CA ILE A 190 7.17 5.17 -1.23
C ILE A 190 6.59 6.06 -0.13
N ASN A 191 6.87 7.35 -0.23
CA ASN A 191 6.28 8.38 0.60
C ASN A 191 5.60 9.40 -0.32
N CYS A 192 4.33 9.65 -0.07
CA CYS A 192 3.47 10.42 -0.95
C CYS A 192 2.99 11.66 -0.22
N ARG A 193 3.51 12.81 -0.68
CA ARG A 193 3.14 14.14 -0.19
C ARG A 193 2.18 14.78 -1.17
N GLU A 194 1.71 15.99 -0.89
CA GLU A 194 0.78 16.71 -1.76
C GLU A 194 1.39 17.00 -3.15
N ASP A 195 2.67 17.38 -3.19
CA ASP A 195 3.37 17.89 -4.38
C ASP A 195 4.51 16.99 -4.87
N SER A 196 4.83 15.92 -4.14
CA SER A 196 5.95 15.05 -4.48
C SER A 196 5.75 13.60 -4.08
N ILE A 197 6.38 12.71 -4.85
CA ILE A 197 6.51 11.29 -4.53
C ILE A 197 7.99 11.02 -4.28
N ASP A 198 8.33 10.58 -3.08
CA ASP A 198 9.66 10.07 -2.77
C ASP A 198 9.68 8.54 -2.81
N MET A 199 10.64 7.97 -3.53
CA MET A 199 10.86 6.53 -3.60
C MET A 199 12.24 6.20 -3.03
N TYR A 200 12.31 5.17 -2.20
CA TYR A 200 13.53 4.68 -1.57
C TYR A 200 13.74 3.21 -1.92
N ILE A 201 14.87 2.90 -2.55
CA ILE A 201 15.21 1.56 -3.03
C ILE A 201 16.56 1.16 -2.41
N PRO A 202 16.58 0.17 -1.49
CA PRO A 202 17.82 -0.31 -0.89
C PRO A 202 18.59 -1.20 -1.88
N GLY A 203 19.78 -0.75 -2.26
CA GLY A 203 20.78 -1.52 -2.98
C GLY A 203 21.61 -2.41 -2.05
N ARG A 204 22.73 -2.95 -2.56
CA ARG A 204 23.66 -3.77 -1.74
C ARG A 204 24.37 -2.96 -0.66
N HIS A 205 24.82 -1.75 -1.02
CA HIS A 205 25.65 -0.88 -0.17
C HIS A 205 25.21 0.58 -0.21
N GLU A 206 24.13 0.88 -0.93
CA GLU A 206 23.62 2.22 -1.16
C GLU A 206 22.09 2.24 -1.05
N LEU A 207 21.54 3.45 -0.93
CA LEU A 207 20.11 3.70 -0.93
C LEU A 207 19.82 4.67 -2.07
N TYR A 208 19.10 4.21 -3.09
CA TYR A 208 18.65 5.09 -4.16
C TYR A 208 17.43 5.87 -3.68
N GLN A 209 17.46 7.18 -3.85
CA GLN A 209 16.35 8.08 -3.57
C GLN A 209 15.93 8.77 -4.86
N TYR A 210 14.65 8.63 -5.22
CA TYR A 210 14.02 9.39 -6.29
C TYR A 210 13.02 10.34 -5.68
N SER A 211 13.12 11.62 -6.02
CA SER A 211 12.12 12.63 -5.67
C SER A 211 11.47 13.11 -6.96
N ILE A 212 10.20 12.76 -7.12
CA ILE A 212 9.39 13.04 -8.30
C ILE A 212 8.47 14.19 -7.94
N PHE A 213 8.81 15.37 -8.45
CA PHE A 213 7.99 16.56 -8.28
C PHE A 213 6.82 16.49 -9.24
N LEU A 214 5.62 16.63 -8.69
CA LEU A 214 4.42 16.72 -9.50
C LEU A 214 4.34 18.13 -10.08
N PRO A 215 3.69 18.29 -11.24
CA PRO A 215 3.41 19.62 -11.76
C PRO A 215 2.64 20.39 -10.68
N ASN A 216 3.28 21.40 -10.10
CA ASN A 216 2.58 22.32 -9.22
C ASN A 216 1.40 22.90 -10.01
N GLU A 217 0.24 23.02 -9.39
CA GLU A 217 -0.83 23.88 -9.90
C GLU A 217 -0.44 25.39 -9.84
N LEU A 218 0.83 25.73 -9.99
CA LEU A 218 1.32 27.10 -9.91
C LEU A 218 1.68 27.59 -11.31
N THR A 219 0.89 28.58 -11.73
CA THR A 219 1.02 29.54 -12.84
C THR A 219 0.61 29.08 -14.23
N TYR A 220 -0.69 29.12 -14.51
CA TYR A 220 -1.20 29.94 -15.61
C TYR A 220 -2.37 30.78 -15.07
N ASP A 221 -2.06 32.04 -14.73
CA ASP A 221 -3.05 33.13 -14.73
C ASP A 221 -3.48 33.45 -16.18
#